data_AF-A0A7W8JQF5-F1
#
_entry.id   AF-A0A7W8JQF5-F1
#
_cell.length_a   1.000
_cell.length_b   1.000
_cell.length_c   1.000
_cell.angle_alpha   90.00
_cell.angle_beta   90.00
_cell.angle_gamma   90.00
#
_symmetry.space_group_name_H-M   'P 1'
#
loop_
_entity.id
_entity.type
_entity.pdbx_description
1 polymer ?
#
loop_
_entity_poly.entity_id
_entity_poly.type
_entity_poly.pdbx_seq_one_letter_code
_entity_poly.pdbx_strand_id
1 'polypeptide(L)'
;SAIAAVWEELLGVTRVGRRDHFFELGGHSLLAVRMLARISTDFGLDIELSTLFNHPDLDAFAREVLLASLAQQFDAADLEELIASEGQIP
;
A
#
# COMPACT_ATOMS: atom_id res chain seq x y z
N SER A 1 6.75 -0.65 11.31
CA SER A 1 6.28 0.28 10.26
C SER A 1 4.75 0.28 10.29
N ALA A 2 4.08 1.24 9.65
CA ALA A 2 2.61 1.26 9.62
C ALA A 2 2.03 -0.05 9.04
N ILE A 3 2.61 -0.55 7.95
CA ILE A 3 2.22 -1.83 7.34
C ILE A 3 2.47 -3.03 8.26
N ALA A 4 3.58 -3.04 9.01
CA ALA A 4 3.84 -4.10 9.99
C ALA A 4 2.75 -4.14 11.07
N ALA A 5 2.29 -2.99 11.56
CA ALA A 5 1.23 -2.93 12.56
C ALA A 5 -0.09 -3.51 12.02
N VAL A 6 -0.43 -3.21 10.75
CA VAL A 6 -1.61 -3.80 10.10
C VAL A 6 -1.48 -5.33 10.03
N TRP A 7 -0.31 -5.86 9.70
CA TRP A 7 -0.07 -7.30 9.67
C TRP A 7 -0.15 -7.93 11.06
N GLU A 8 0.49 -7.33 12.06
CA GLU A 8 0.48 -7.77 13.46
C GLU A 8 -0.95 -7.91 13.98
N GLU A 9 -1.78 -6.89 13.76
CA GLU A 9 -3.18 -6.89 14.19
C GLU A 9 -4.04 -7.92 13.45
N LEU A 10 -3.84 -8.09 12.13
CA LEU A 10 -4.66 -9.01 11.32
C LEU A 10 -4.26 -10.48 11.50
N LEU A 11 -2.97 -10.75 11.65
CA LEU A 11 -2.42 -12.10 11.83
C LEU A 11 -2.44 -12.52 13.30
N GLY A 12 -2.66 -11.59 14.24
CA GLY A 12 -2.66 -11.86 15.67
C GLY A 12 -1.26 -12.20 16.21
N VAL A 13 -0.21 -11.67 15.59
CA VAL A 13 1.19 -11.91 15.96
C VAL A 13 1.77 -10.71 16.71
N THR A 14 2.67 -10.97 17.66
CA THR A 14 3.24 -9.90 18.50
C THR A 14 4.18 -8.97 17.74
N ARG A 15 4.90 -9.50 16.74
CA ARG A 15 5.85 -8.72 15.95
C ARG A 15 6.06 -9.36 14.58
N VAL A 16 6.07 -8.55 13.54
CA VAL A 16 6.42 -9.00 12.17
C VAL A 16 7.82 -8.49 11.82
N GLY A 17 8.71 -9.43 11.47
CA GLY A 17 10.03 -9.17 10.92
C GLY A 17 9.97 -8.67 9.48
N ARG A 18 10.98 -7.90 9.06
CA ARG A 18 11.04 -7.32 7.70
C ARG A 18 11.03 -8.38 6.59
N ARG A 19 11.54 -9.57 6.87
CA ARG A 19 11.64 -10.67 5.90
C ARG A 19 10.58 -11.74 6.13
N ASP A 20 9.63 -11.50 7.05
CA ASP A 20 8.59 -12.47 7.33
C ASP A 20 7.58 -12.45 6.21
N HIS A 21 7.15 -13.63 5.80
CA HIS A 21 6.20 -13.81 4.72
C HIS A 21 4.78 -13.85 5.26
N PHE A 22 3.87 -13.09 4.66
CA PHE A 22 2.47 -13.00 5.08
C PHE A 22 1.81 -14.38 5.21
N PHE A 23 2.02 -15.23 4.21
CA PHE A 23 1.42 -16.56 4.14
C PHE A 23 2.07 -17.57 5.11
N GLU A 24 3.35 -17.40 5.44
CA GLU A 24 4.05 -18.24 6.42
C GLU A 24 3.62 -17.90 7.86
N LEU A 25 3.21 -16.66 8.10
CA LEU A 25 2.63 -16.21 9.37
C LEU A 25 1.15 -16.61 9.55
N GLY A 26 0.58 -17.40 8.63
CA GLY A 26 -0.82 -17.85 8.68
C GLY A 26 -1.80 -16.98 7.90
N GLY A 27 -1.31 -16.01 7.13
CA GLY A 27 -2.11 -15.20 6.22
C GLY A 27 -2.70 -16.02 5.07
N HIS A 28 -3.88 -15.63 4.60
CA HIS A 28 -4.58 -16.25 3.47
C HIS A 28 -5.42 -15.21 2.72
N SER A 29 -6.00 -15.58 1.58
CA SER A 29 -6.66 -14.63 0.65
C SER A 29 -7.70 -13.73 1.30
N LEU A 30 -8.56 -14.25 2.20
CA LEU A 30 -9.52 -13.41 2.92
C LEU A 30 -8.85 -12.40 3.88
N LEU A 31 -7.78 -12.79 4.58
CA LEU A 31 -7.02 -11.86 5.42
C LEU A 31 -6.30 -10.82 4.56
N ALA A 32 -5.76 -11.23 3.41
CA ALA A 32 -5.15 -10.32 2.45
C ALA A 32 -6.16 -9.30 1.92
N VAL A 33 -7.36 -9.73 1.51
CA VAL A 33 -8.42 -8.81 1.07
C VAL A 33 -8.82 -7.83 2.18
N ARG A 34 -8.94 -8.30 3.44
CA ARG A 34 -9.21 -7.43 4.60
C ARG A 34 -8.09 -6.44 4.85
N MET A 35 -6.84 -6.88 4.72
CA MET A 35 -5.66 -6.03 4.83
C MET A 35 -5.68 -4.92 3.78
N LEU A 36 -5.93 -5.24 2.52
CA LEU A 36 -5.96 -4.26 1.44
C LEU A 36 -7.11 -3.27 1.60
N ALA A 37 -8.30 -3.73 2.00
CA ALA A 37 -9.43 -2.85 2.31
C ALA A 37 -9.11 -1.88 3.45
N ARG A 38 -8.38 -2.33 4.47
CA ARG A 38 -7.91 -1.47 5.56
C ARG A 38 -6.86 -0.48 5.09
N ILE A 39 -5.91 -0.90 4.25
CA ILE A 39 -4.91 0.01 3.67
C ILE A 39 -5.59 1.11 2.84
N SER A 40 -6.60 0.76 2.04
CA SER A 40 -7.41 1.73 1.30
C SER A 40 -8.16 2.69 2.22
N THR A 41 -8.77 2.18 3.29
CA THR A 41 -9.51 3.03 4.26
C THR A 41 -8.59 3.94 5.08
N ASP A 42 -7.48 3.42 5.60
CA ASP A 42 -6.61 4.12 6.53
C ASP A 42 -5.63 5.07 5.81
N PHE A 43 -5.26 4.76 4.56
CA PHE A 43 -4.24 5.52 3.81
C PHE A 43 -4.72 6.08 2.46
N GLY A 44 -5.94 5.75 2.01
CA GLY A 44 -6.43 6.15 0.68
C GLY A 44 -5.70 5.45 -0.47
N LEU A 45 -5.10 4.29 -0.20
CA LEU A 45 -4.27 3.57 -1.17
C LEU A 45 -4.97 2.32 -1.68
N ASP A 46 -5.16 2.25 -2.99
CA ASP A 46 -5.74 1.09 -3.63
C ASP A 46 -4.63 0.18 -4.17
N ILE A 47 -4.38 -0.89 -3.43
CA ILE A 47 -3.34 -1.87 -3.72
C ILE A 47 -3.97 -3.14 -4.25
N GLU A 48 -3.46 -3.63 -5.39
CA GLU A 48 -3.93 -4.90 -5.95
C GLU A 48 -3.55 -6.10 -5.08
N LEU A 49 -4.41 -7.11 -5.07
CA LEU A 49 -4.12 -8.36 -4.36
C LEU A 49 -2.90 -9.10 -4.94
N SER A 50 -2.70 -8.99 -6.26
CA SER A 50 -1.54 -9.51 -6.98
C SER A 50 -0.22 -9.03 -6.36
N THR A 51 -0.15 -7.79 -5.89
CA THR A 51 1.04 -7.20 -5.26
C THR A 51 1.50 -8.00 -4.06
N LEU A 52 0.59 -8.42 -3.18
CA LEU A 52 0.93 -9.24 -2.02
C LEU A 52 1.43 -10.64 -2.42
N PHE A 53 0.85 -11.24 -3.47
CA PHE A 53 1.29 -12.55 -3.95
C PHE A 53 2.68 -12.49 -4.61
N ASN A 54 2.97 -11.41 -5.33
CA ASN A 54 4.26 -11.21 -5.97
C ASN A 54 5.36 -10.81 -4.96
N HIS A 55 4.99 -10.10 -3.90
CA HIS A 55 5.89 -9.59 -2.87
C HIS A 55 5.39 -9.99 -1.47
N PRO A 56 5.51 -11.28 -1.10
CA PRO A 56 4.89 -11.80 0.12
C PRO A 56 5.65 -11.46 1.41
N ASP A 57 6.87 -10.95 1.34
CA ASP A 57 7.63 -10.47 2.51
C ASP A 57 7.29 -9.02 2.85
N LEU A 58 7.36 -8.67 4.14
CA LEU A 58 6.95 -7.35 4.64
C LEU A 58 7.74 -6.19 4.01
N ASP A 59 9.06 -6.32 3.82
CA ASP A 59 9.91 -5.24 3.28
C ASP A 59 9.56 -4.95 1.81
N ALA A 60 9.43 -6.00 0.99
CA ALA A 60 9.05 -5.87 -0.40
C ALA A 60 7.61 -5.35 -0.55
N PHE A 61 6.65 -5.90 0.19
CA PHE A 61 5.27 -5.41 0.15
C PHE A 61 5.16 -3.94 0.56
N ALA A 62 5.81 -3.54 1.66
CA ALA A 62 5.77 -2.16 2.13
C ALA A 62 6.41 -1.19 1.13
N ARG A 63 7.43 -1.63 0.37
CA ARG A 63 8.01 -0.85 -0.73
C ARG A 63 7.00 -0.63 -1.85
N GLU A 64 6.28 -1.66 -2.27
CA GLU A 64 5.25 -1.52 -3.31
C GLU A 64 4.12 -0.59 -2.88
N VAL A 65 3.67 -0.68 -1.61
CA VAL A 65 2.68 0.26 -1.05
C VAL A 65 3.19 1.70 -1.09
N LEU A 66 4.46 1.93 -0.76
CA LEU A 66 5.07 3.26 -0.83
C LEU A 66 5.11 3.77 -2.29
N LEU A 67 5.51 2.93 -3.24
CA LEU A 67 5.54 3.30 -4.65
C LEU A 67 4.14 3.65 -5.17
N ALA A 68 3.13 2.85 -4.82
CA ALA A 68 1.74 3.13 -5.15
C ALA A 68 1.27 4.47 -4.55
N SER A 69 1.65 4.78 -3.31
CA SER A 69 1.29 6.06 -2.68
C SER A 69 1.85 7.28 -3.41
N LEU A 70 3.06 7.16 -3.97
CA LEU A 70 3.67 8.22 -4.76
C LEU A 70 2.97 8.35 -6.12
N ALA A 71 2.59 7.23 -6.74
CA ALA A 71 1.89 7.25 -8.03
C ALA A 71 0.46 7.80 -7.93
N GLN A 72 -0.26 7.51 -6.84
CA GLN A 72 -1.62 8.00 -6.61
C GLN A 72 -1.67 9.45 -6.10
N GLN A 73 -0.52 10.05 -5.77
CA GLN A 73 -0.40 11.45 -5.34
C GLN A 73 -0.37 12.45 -6.50
N PHE A 74 -0.25 11.98 -7.74
CA PHE A 74 -0.25 12.81 -8.93
C PHE A 74 -1.35 12.31 -9.86
N ASP A 75 -2.54 12.90 -9.76
CA ASP A 75 -3.61 12.59 -10.72
C ASP A 75 -3.48 13.45 -11.99
N ALA A 76 -4.26 13.12 -13.02
CA ALA A 76 -4.26 13.88 -14.28
C ALA A 76 -4.80 15.31 -14.09
N ALA A 77 -5.66 15.54 -13.09
CA ALA A 77 -6.19 16.86 -12.77
C ALA A 77 -5.12 17.76 -12.16
N ASP A 78 -4.21 17.23 -11.33
CA ASP A 78 -3.04 17.97 -10.82
C ASP A 78 -2.16 18.48 -11.98
N LEU A 79 -1.99 17.66 -13.02
CA LEU A 79 -1.22 18.03 -14.22
C LEU A 79 -1.96 19.05 -15.09
N GLU A 80 -3.28 18.91 -15.25
CA GLU A 80 -4.09 19.89 -15.99
C GLU A 80 -4.11 21.26 -15.30
N GLU A 81 -4.20 21.31 -13.97
CA GLU A 81 -4.18 22.55 -13.20
C GLU A 81 -2.81 23.25 -13.27
N LEU A 82 -1.72 22.47 -13.25
CA LEU A 82 -0.36 22.97 -13.46
C LEU A 82 -0.17 23.57 -14.86
N ILE A 83 -0.60 22.87 -15.92
CA ILE A 83 -0.52 23.35 -17.31
C ILE A 83 -1.43 24.57 -17.51
N ALA A 84 -2.60 24.62 -16.88
CA ALA A 84 -3.52 25.76 -16.95
C ALA A 84 -2.96 27.01 -16.25
N SER A 85 -2.14 26.84 -15.20
CA SER A 85 -1.54 27.96 -14.46
C SER A 85 -0.39 28.66 -15.20
N GLU A 86 0.28 27.99 -16.16
CA GLU A 86 1.39 28.57 -16.95
C GLU A 86 0.93 29.53 -18.06
N GLY A 87 -0.39 29.69 -18.26
CA GLY A 87 -0.98 30.54 -19.31
C GLY A 87 -1.05 32.05 -19.02
N GLN A 88 -0.62 32.52 -17.84
CA GLN A 88 -0.65 33.95 -17.48
C GLN A 88 0.76 34.48 -17.19
N ILE A 89 1.62 34.55 -18.21
CA ILE A 89 2.77 35.46 -18.20
C ILE A 89 2.25 36.82 -18.71
N PRO A 90 2.23 37.88 -17.89
CA PRO A 90 1.90 39.23 -18.36
C PRO A 90 2.91 39.76 -19.39
#